data_AF-A0AAE0QWG4-F1
#
_entry.id   AF-A0AAE0QWG4-F1
#
_cell.length_a   1.000
_cell.length_b   1.000
_cell.length_c   1.000
_cell.angle_alpha   90.00
_cell.angle_beta   90.00
_cell.angle_gamma   90.00
#
_symmetry.space_group_name_H-M   'P 1'
#
loop_
_entity.id
_entity.type
_entity.pdbx_description
1 polymer ?
#
loop_
_entity_poly.entity_id
_entity_poly.type
_entity_poly.pdbx_seq_one_letter_code
_entity_poly.pdbx_strand_id
1 'polypeptide(L)'
;MLYGLETVSLRKRQESELETRSRTPRSDGCRPPERLLPVSYDVELWPDAEGLNIFTGNSSVVFECVKETDLILIHANKLNLTSEATLSRLDGSPAPSITSANKTTGESQCLAFYLSEKLKAGERYQLHAEFRAELTEDLGGFYRNEYEHGAKKIVVSMWSRPTHTPGIFLCCHETKMEPELHISLLQEPGTLTNAEQRGVQQKV
;
A
#
# COMPACT_ATOMS: atom_id res chain seq x y z
N MET A 1 -29.74 38.54 21.39
CA MET A 1 -29.67 37.15 20.89
C MET A 1 -28.34 36.56 21.33
N LEU A 2 -28.35 35.82 22.43
CA LEU A 2 -27.25 34.93 22.82
C LEU A 2 -27.56 33.56 22.23
N TYR A 3 -26.56 32.91 21.63
CA TYR A 3 -26.58 31.46 21.44
C TYR A 3 -25.28 30.88 21.98
N GLY A 4 -25.44 29.95 22.94
CA GLY A 4 -24.38 29.27 23.66
C GLY A 4 -23.91 27.98 22.97
N LEU A 5 -22.85 27.44 23.55
CA LEU A 5 -22.09 26.24 23.21
C LEU A 5 -22.92 24.95 23.27
N GLU A 6 -22.51 23.92 22.53
CA GLU A 6 -22.49 22.54 23.04
C GLU A 6 -21.54 21.63 22.23
N THR A 7 -20.56 21.06 22.94
CA THR A 7 -19.71 19.93 22.51
C THR A 7 -20.39 18.62 22.85
N VAL A 8 -20.52 17.70 21.88
CA VAL A 8 -21.05 16.35 22.11
C VAL A 8 -19.91 15.33 22.14
N SER A 9 -19.65 14.80 23.33
CA SER A 9 -18.83 13.63 23.61
C SER A 9 -19.65 12.36 23.39
N LEU A 10 -19.18 11.43 22.55
CA LEU A 10 -19.73 10.08 22.50
C LEU A 10 -18.71 9.06 22.99
N ARG A 11 -18.86 8.66 24.26
CA ARG A 11 -18.35 7.40 24.79
C ARG A 11 -19.18 6.26 24.19
N LYS A 12 -18.53 5.20 23.71
CA LYS A 12 -19.19 3.89 23.56
C LYS A 12 -18.54 2.87 24.50
N ARG A 13 -19.44 2.16 25.19
CA ARG A 13 -19.26 1.23 26.30
C ARG A 13 -18.64 -0.09 25.81
N GLN A 14 -17.90 -0.73 26.72
CA GLN A 14 -17.61 -2.16 26.67
C GLN A 14 -18.91 -2.97 26.85
N GLU A 15 -19.08 -4.01 26.06
CA GLU A 15 -19.87 -5.19 26.41
C GLU A 15 -19.03 -6.43 26.06
N SER A 16 -18.92 -7.31 27.04
CA SER A 16 -18.26 -8.61 27.00
C SER A 16 -19.30 -9.70 26.78
N GLU A 17 -19.06 -10.65 25.88
CA GLU A 17 -19.57 -12.02 26.02
C GLU A 17 -18.71 -12.98 25.20
N LEU A 18 -18.29 -14.07 25.84
CA LEU A 18 -17.57 -15.19 25.24
C LEU A 18 -18.56 -16.01 24.40
N GLU A 19 -18.22 -16.34 23.16
CA GLU A 19 -18.80 -17.52 22.51
C GLU A 19 -17.81 -18.24 21.59
N THR A 20 -17.96 -19.56 21.55
CA THR A 20 -16.97 -20.57 21.21
C THR A 20 -17.02 -20.97 19.72
N ARG A 21 -15.83 -21.14 19.12
CA ARG A 21 -15.47 -21.88 17.87
C ARG A 21 -16.47 -21.93 16.69
N SER A 22 -16.12 -21.23 15.61
CA SER A 22 -16.10 -21.78 14.24
C SER A 22 -15.03 -21.05 13.40
N ARG A 23 -14.19 -21.79 12.67
CA ARG A 23 -13.19 -21.22 11.74
C ARG A 23 -13.84 -21.02 10.37
N THR A 24 -14.58 -19.94 10.24
CA THR A 24 -14.85 -19.31 8.94
C THR A 24 -14.56 -17.83 9.10
N PRO A 25 -13.64 -17.23 8.32
CA PRO A 25 -13.48 -15.79 8.34
C PRO A 25 -14.80 -15.17 7.91
N ARG A 26 -15.44 -14.44 8.82
CA ARG A 26 -16.59 -13.59 8.48
C ARG A 26 -16.11 -12.52 7.51
N SER A 27 -16.97 -12.19 6.55
CA SER A 27 -16.79 -11.16 5.54
C SER A 27 -16.77 -9.78 6.19
N ASP A 28 -15.63 -9.42 6.78
CA ASP A 28 -15.29 -8.04 7.07
C ASP A 28 -14.05 -7.73 6.24
N GLY A 29 -14.18 -6.71 5.40
CA GLY A 29 -13.22 -6.35 4.37
C GLY A 29 -11.80 -6.19 4.88
N CYS A 30 -10.83 -6.29 3.97
CA CYS A 30 -9.40 -6.26 4.25
C CYS A 30 -9.01 -5.32 5.39
N ARG A 31 -8.95 -5.88 6.59
CA ARG A 31 -8.47 -5.20 7.78
C ARG A 31 -7.19 -5.95 8.11
N PRO A 32 -6.02 -5.35 7.84
CA PRO A 32 -4.78 -5.89 8.34
C PRO A 32 -5.01 -6.09 9.83
N PRO A 33 -4.92 -7.32 10.36
CA PRO A 33 -5.06 -7.48 11.79
C PRO A 33 -3.96 -6.61 12.41
N GLU A 34 -4.19 -6.03 13.60
CA GLU A 34 -3.30 -5.11 14.34
C GLU A 34 -1.89 -5.69 14.68
N ARG A 35 -1.42 -6.65 13.88
CA ARG A 35 -0.23 -7.46 13.99
C ARG A 35 0.94 -6.85 13.23
N LEU A 36 0.72 -6.04 12.20
CA LEU A 36 1.82 -5.48 11.38
C LEU A 36 1.75 -3.96 11.42
N LEU A 37 2.80 -3.31 11.93
CA LEU A 37 2.93 -1.86 11.97
C LEU A 37 3.95 -1.40 10.91
N PRO A 38 3.55 -0.62 9.90
CA PRO A 38 4.48 -0.10 8.91
C PRO A 38 5.45 0.89 9.58
N VAL A 39 6.71 0.83 9.16
CA VAL A 39 7.80 1.71 9.62
C VAL A 39 8.21 2.63 8.48
N SER A 40 8.45 2.06 7.30
CA SER A 40 8.80 2.82 6.11
C SER A 40 8.36 2.14 4.82
N TYR A 41 8.22 2.94 3.78
CA TYR A 41 7.99 2.51 2.41
C TYR A 41 9.08 3.06 1.49
N ASP A 42 9.60 2.21 0.63
CA ASP A 42 10.43 2.58 -0.50
C ASP A 42 9.72 2.13 -1.78
N VAL A 43 9.41 3.09 -2.65
CA VAL A 43 8.57 2.89 -3.83
C VAL A 43 9.27 3.52 -5.02
N GLU A 44 9.66 2.73 -6.02
CA GLU A 44 10.08 3.25 -7.32
C GLU A 44 8.98 3.00 -8.36
N LEU A 45 8.66 4.03 -9.15
CA LEU A 45 7.60 3.99 -10.16
C LEU A 45 8.17 4.35 -11.54
N TRP A 46 7.72 3.59 -12.54
CA TRP A 46 8.11 3.69 -13.95
C TRP A 46 6.85 3.77 -14.82
N PRO A 47 6.32 4.97 -15.08
CA PRO A 47 5.18 5.11 -15.99
C PRO A 47 5.61 4.92 -17.44
N ASP A 48 4.86 4.11 -18.20
CA ASP A 48 4.93 4.11 -19.66
C ASP A 48 4.04 5.25 -20.18
N ALA A 49 4.67 6.39 -20.43
CA ALA A 49 4.00 7.59 -20.91
C ALA A 49 3.64 7.55 -22.39
N GLU A 50 4.18 6.61 -23.19
CA GLU A 50 4.11 6.69 -24.66
C GLU A 50 3.23 5.61 -25.30
N GLY A 51 3.03 4.44 -24.66
CA GLY A 51 2.44 3.28 -25.35
C GLY A 51 1.19 2.68 -24.72
N LEU A 52 1.26 2.25 -23.46
CA LEU A 52 0.35 1.21 -22.96
C LEU A 52 -0.58 1.63 -21.82
N ASN A 53 -0.55 2.90 -21.39
CA ASN A 53 -1.33 3.40 -20.24
C ASN A 53 -1.11 2.57 -18.96
N ILE A 54 0.14 2.17 -18.74
CA ILE A 54 0.56 1.34 -17.60
C ILE A 54 1.70 2.03 -16.84
N PHE A 55 1.97 1.52 -15.65
CA PHE A 55 3.23 1.73 -14.97
C PHE A 55 3.72 0.41 -14.37
N THR A 56 5.03 0.26 -14.32
CA THR A 56 5.67 -0.74 -13.46
C THR A 56 6.19 -0.08 -12.21
N GLY A 57 6.34 -0.85 -11.15
CA GLY A 57 6.87 -0.33 -9.90
C GLY A 57 7.46 -1.44 -9.05
N ASN A 58 8.32 -1.03 -8.13
CA ASN A 58 8.71 -1.85 -7.00
C ASN A 58 8.21 -1.18 -5.71
N SER A 59 7.90 -2.02 -4.72
CA SER A 59 7.49 -1.52 -3.42
C SER A 59 8.09 -2.41 -2.34
N SER A 60 8.88 -1.79 -1.48
CA SER A 60 9.38 -2.37 -0.25
C SER A 60 8.64 -1.73 0.91
N VAL A 61 8.01 -2.55 1.75
CA VAL A 61 7.44 -2.11 3.03
C VAL A 61 8.22 -2.73 4.16
N VAL A 62 8.78 -1.90 5.01
CA VAL A 62 9.33 -2.31 6.30
C VAL A 62 8.22 -2.23 7.33
N PHE A 63 8.02 -3.31 8.09
CA PHE A 63 7.04 -3.35 9.17
C PHE A 63 7.56 -4.10 10.39
N GLU A 64 7.02 -3.74 11.55
CA GLU A 64 7.21 -4.44 12.80
C GLU A 64 6.05 -5.41 13.04
N CYS A 65 6.37 -6.66 13.37
CA CYS A 65 5.39 -7.65 13.76
C CYS A 65 5.03 -7.47 15.24
N VAL A 66 3.85 -6.95 15.53
CA VAL A 66 3.31 -6.78 16.90
C VAL A 66 2.85 -8.10 17.48
N LYS A 67 2.30 -8.99 16.65
CA LYS A 67 1.74 -10.28 17.08
C LYS A 67 2.07 -11.36 16.09
N GLU A 68 2.55 -12.48 16.60
CA GLU A 68 2.93 -13.64 15.78
C GLU A 68 1.86 -14.02 14.77
N THR A 69 2.28 -14.20 13.53
CA THR A 69 1.41 -14.48 12.39
C THR A 69 2.20 -15.15 11.27
N ASP A 70 1.57 -16.07 10.57
CA ASP A 70 2.06 -16.72 9.34
C ASP A 70 1.37 -16.14 8.09
N LEU A 71 0.62 -15.05 8.26
CA LEU A 71 -0.10 -14.37 7.20
C LEU A 71 0.24 -12.88 7.23
N ILE A 72 0.68 -12.37 6.08
CA ILE A 72 0.81 -10.94 5.79
C ILE A 72 -0.36 -10.55 4.88
N LEU A 73 -1.14 -9.55 5.30
CA LEU A 73 -2.25 -9.00 4.52
C LEU A 73 -1.95 -7.53 4.23
N ILE A 74 -1.85 -7.17 2.96
CA ILE A 74 -1.46 -5.83 2.50
C ILE A 74 -2.43 -5.35 1.44
N HIS A 75 -2.78 -4.07 1.46
CA HIS A 75 -3.64 -3.47 0.46
C HIS A 75 -2.90 -3.28 -0.85
N ALA A 76 -3.55 -3.73 -1.91
CA ALA A 76 -3.10 -3.66 -3.29
C ALA A 76 -4.33 -3.73 -4.20
N ASN A 77 -4.65 -2.60 -4.83
CA ASN A 77 -5.76 -2.46 -5.75
C ASN A 77 -5.25 -2.49 -7.18
N LYS A 78 -5.71 -3.46 -7.97
CA LYS A 78 -5.34 -3.61 -9.39
C LYS A 78 -3.82 -3.68 -9.66
N LEU A 79 -3.01 -3.96 -8.64
CA LEU A 79 -1.59 -4.26 -8.80
C LEU A 79 -1.42 -5.73 -9.19
N ASN A 80 -0.73 -5.98 -10.30
CA ASN A 80 -0.40 -7.33 -10.76
C ASN A 80 1.08 -7.59 -10.49
N LEU A 81 1.39 -8.56 -9.63
CA LEU A 81 2.77 -8.91 -9.34
C LEU A 81 3.46 -9.46 -10.60
N THR A 82 4.65 -8.96 -10.90
CA THR A 82 5.46 -9.38 -12.06
C THR A 82 6.52 -10.41 -11.70
N SER A 83 6.83 -10.54 -10.42
CA SER A 83 7.76 -11.52 -9.86
C SER A 83 7.25 -12.03 -8.51
N GLU A 84 7.88 -13.09 -8.00
CA GLU A 84 7.58 -13.59 -6.65
C GLU A 84 8.02 -12.55 -5.62
N ALA A 85 7.09 -12.18 -4.72
CA ALA A 85 7.42 -11.30 -3.61
C ALA A 85 8.45 -11.96 -2.69
N THR A 86 9.31 -11.15 -2.10
CA THR A 86 10.37 -11.62 -1.19
C THR A 86 10.18 -11.03 0.20
N LEU A 87 10.53 -11.82 1.22
CA LEU A 87 10.48 -11.42 2.62
C LEU A 87 11.88 -11.58 3.22
N SER A 88 12.37 -10.54 3.88
CA SER A 88 13.64 -10.55 4.61
C SER A 88 13.45 -10.01 6.03
N ARG A 89 14.34 -10.39 6.96
CA ARG A 89 14.39 -9.81 8.30
C ARG A 89 15.47 -8.74 8.33
N LEU A 90 15.21 -7.61 8.99
CA LEU A 90 16.15 -6.48 9.01
C LEU A 90 17.39 -6.72 9.88
N ASP A 91 17.37 -7.71 10.77
CA ASP A 91 18.55 -8.10 11.56
C ASP A 91 19.57 -8.94 10.75
N GLY A 92 19.28 -9.23 9.48
CA GLY A 92 20.11 -10.05 8.59
C GLY A 92 19.96 -11.56 8.78
N SER A 93 19.14 -12.02 9.73
CA SER A 93 18.84 -13.44 9.91
C SER A 93 17.80 -13.93 8.89
N PRO A 94 17.70 -15.25 8.66
CA PRO A 94 16.72 -15.81 7.75
C PRO A 94 15.27 -15.46 8.15
N ALA A 95 14.49 -15.00 7.18
CA ALA A 95 13.05 -14.82 7.31
C ALA A 95 12.29 -16.09 6.86
N PRO A 96 11.06 -16.32 7.33
CA PRO A 96 10.19 -17.35 6.78
C PRO A 96 9.99 -17.19 5.27
N SER A 97 9.95 -18.29 4.53
CA SER A 97 9.68 -18.26 3.10
C SER A 97 8.19 -17.98 2.83
N ILE A 98 7.90 -17.27 1.74
CA ILE A 98 6.52 -17.13 1.25
C ILE A 98 6.15 -18.43 0.53
N THR A 99 5.09 -19.09 0.99
CA THR A 99 4.57 -20.34 0.41
C THR A 99 3.54 -20.10 -0.68
N SER A 100 2.76 -19.02 -0.56
CA SER A 100 1.82 -18.60 -1.61
C SER A 100 1.43 -17.13 -1.44
N ALA A 101 1.09 -16.48 -2.55
CA ALA A 101 0.57 -15.12 -2.61
C ALA A 101 -0.74 -15.12 -3.39
N ASN A 102 -1.84 -14.70 -2.74
CA ASN A 102 -3.17 -14.74 -3.33
C ASN A 102 -3.87 -13.38 -3.22
N LYS A 103 -4.58 -12.96 -4.26
CA LYS A 103 -5.51 -11.83 -4.17
C LYS A 103 -6.72 -12.24 -3.32
N THR A 104 -7.15 -11.37 -2.42
CA THR A 104 -8.38 -11.60 -1.66
C THR A 104 -9.60 -11.57 -2.57
N THR A 105 -10.62 -12.37 -2.26
CA THR A 105 -11.86 -12.44 -3.03
C THR A 105 -12.83 -11.31 -2.63
N GLY A 106 -13.72 -10.93 -3.57
CA GLY A 106 -14.75 -9.91 -3.35
C GLY A 106 -14.25 -8.47 -3.54
N GLU A 107 -14.85 -7.52 -2.83
CA GLU A 107 -14.51 -6.08 -2.90
C GLU A 107 -13.21 -5.72 -2.15
N SER A 108 -12.64 -6.68 -1.41
CA SER A 108 -11.39 -6.49 -0.68
C SER A 108 -10.19 -6.47 -1.62
N GLN A 109 -9.53 -5.31 -1.74
CA GLN A 109 -8.39 -5.08 -2.62
C GLN A 109 -7.06 -5.35 -1.91
N CYS A 110 -6.77 -6.61 -1.62
CA CYS A 110 -5.59 -7.00 -0.85
C CYS A 110 -4.85 -8.22 -1.42
N LEU A 111 -3.57 -8.31 -1.07
CA LEU A 111 -2.70 -9.45 -1.28
C LEU A 111 -2.44 -10.14 0.06
N ALA A 112 -2.70 -11.44 0.09
CA ALA A 112 -2.44 -12.34 1.21
C ALA A 112 -1.19 -13.18 0.92
N PHE A 113 -0.13 -12.98 1.69
CA PHE A 113 1.09 -13.77 1.63
C PHE A 113 1.14 -14.75 2.79
N TYR A 114 1.10 -16.04 2.48
CA TYR A 114 1.18 -17.13 3.45
C TYR A 114 2.64 -17.55 3.64
N LEU A 115 3.07 -17.72 4.89
CA LEU A 115 4.45 -17.97 5.25
C LEU A 115 4.66 -19.41 5.71
N SER A 116 5.87 -19.93 5.54
CA SER A 116 6.26 -21.28 6.01
C SER A 116 6.30 -21.38 7.54
N GLU A 117 6.57 -20.25 8.20
CA GLU A 117 6.69 -20.12 9.64
C GLU A 117 6.11 -18.78 10.09
N LYS A 118 5.80 -18.67 11.38
CA LYS A 118 5.30 -17.41 11.94
C LYS A 118 6.39 -16.36 12.03
N LEU A 119 6.03 -15.13 11.69
CA LEU A 119 6.73 -13.94 12.12
C LEU A 119 6.76 -13.86 13.65
N LYS A 120 7.86 -13.37 14.21
CA LYS A 120 8.05 -13.21 15.65
C LYS A 120 7.61 -11.82 16.09
N ALA A 121 6.97 -11.73 17.25
CA ALA A 121 6.58 -10.45 17.81
C ALA A 121 7.82 -9.60 18.20
N GLY A 122 7.77 -8.29 17.94
CA GLY A 122 8.85 -7.33 18.15
C GLY A 122 9.90 -7.27 17.02
N GLU A 123 9.87 -8.22 16.08
CA GLU A 123 10.85 -8.27 14.98
C GLU A 123 10.40 -7.44 13.77
N ARG A 124 11.38 -6.96 13.01
CA ARG A 124 11.16 -6.16 11.80
C ARG A 124 11.48 -6.92 10.53
N TYR A 125 10.59 -6.80 9.56
CA TYR A 125 10.66 -7.48 8.29
C TYR A 125 10.49 -6.48 7.16
N GLN A 126 11.06 -6.81 6.00
CA GLN A 126 10.85 -6.10 4.75
C GLN A 126 10.19 -7.05 3.76
N LEU A 127 8.98 -6.68 3.33
CA LEU A 127 8.35 -7.31 2.18
C LEU A 127 8.64 -6.48 0.94
N HIS A 128 9.18 -7.12 -0.09
CA HIS A 128 9.44 -6.50 -1.38
C HIS A 128 8.63 -7.18 -2.48
N ALA A 129 8.03 -6.39 -3.36
CA ALA A 129 7.35 -6.90 -4.54
C ALA A 129 7.49 -5.95 -5.73
N GLU A 130 7.56 -6.54 -6.92
CA GLU A 130 7.47 -5.83 -8.19
C GLU A 130 6.10 -6.05 -8.80
N PHE A 131 5.56 -5.01 -9.42
CA PHE A 131 4.21 -5.04 -9.98
C PHE A 131 4.08 -4.20 -11.24
N ARG A 132 2.98 -4.47 -11.94
CA ARG A 132 2.46 -3.68 -13.04
C ARG A 132 1.01 -3.32 -12.76
N ALA A 133 0.63 -2.09 -13.09
CA ALA A 133 -0.73 -1.61 -12.99
C ALA A 133 -1.06 -0.64 -14.14
N GLU A 134 -2.35 -0.36 -14.30
CA GLU A 134 -2.85 0.62 -15.28
C GLU A 134 -2.87 2.01 -14.66
N LEU A 135 -2.53 3.02 -15.46
CA LEU A 135 -2.75 4.42 -15.08
C LEU A 135 -4.25 4.70 -15.15
N THR A 136 -4.78 5.30 -14.09
CA THR A 136 -6.21 5.60 -14.02
C THR A 136 -6.55 6.89 -14.80
N GLU A 137 -7.84 7.10 -15.06
CA GLU A 137 -8.39 8.34 -15.65
C GLU A 137 -9.24 9.13 -14.64
N ASP A 138 -9.42 8.61 -13.42
CA ASP A 138 -10.32 9.11 -12.38
C ASP A 138 -9.72 10.26 -11.54
N LEU A 139 -8.60 10.84 -12.00
CA LEU A 139 -7.88 11.94 -11.36
C LEU A 139 -7.44 11.64 -9.90
N GLY A 140 -7.43 10.37 -9.51
CA GLY A 140 -7.03 9.90 -8.19
C GLY A 140 -6.08 8.71 -8.31
N GLY A 141 -5.08 8.65 -7.45
CA GLY A 141 -4.04 7.63 -7.53
C GLY A 141 -2.93 8.06 -8.48
N PHE A 142 -2.53 7.15 -9.37
CA PHE A 142 -1.53 7.42 -10.39
C PHE A 142 -2.21 7.40 -11.76
N TYR A 143 -2.35 8.58 -12.35
CA TYR A 143 -3.26 8.81 -13.47
C TYR A 143 -2.58 9.53 -14.63
N ARG A 144 -3.16 9.35 -15.81
CA ARG A 144 -2.70 9.94 -17.06
C ARG A 144 -3.72 10.94 -17.57
N ASN A 145 -3.24 12.11 -17.96
CA ASN A 145 -4.02 13.13 -18.65
C ASN A 145 -3.37 13.47 -20.00
N GLU A 146 -4.19 13.78 -20.98
CA GLU A 146 -3.75 14.27 -22.28
C GLU A 146 -4.22 15.72 -22.45
N TYR A 147 -3.35 16.58 -22.98
CA TYR A 147 -3.74 17.94 -23.37
C TYR A 147 -3.13 18.32 -24.72
N GLU A 148 -3.87 19.14 -25.47
CA GLU A 148 -3.43 19.65 -26.75
C GLU A 148 -3.08 21.13 -26.63
N HIS A 149 -1.82 21.48 -26.90
CA HIS A 149 -1.39 22.85 -27.11
C HIS A 149 -0.39 22.88 -28.25
N GLY A 150 -0.90 22.96 -29.48
CA GLY A 150 -0.14 22.81 -30.73
C GLY A 150 0.16 21.35 -31.07
N ALA A 151 0.68 20.58 -30.12
CA ALA A 151 0.86 19.13 -30.22
C ALA A 151 0.22 18.42 -29.02
N LYS A 152 -0.14 17.15 -29.20
CA LYS A 152 -0.62 16.27 -28.14
C LYS A 152 0.51 16.05 -27.13
N LYS A 153 0.23 16.33 -25.86
CA LYS A 153 1.15 16.12 -24.74
C LYS A 153 0.50 15.23 -23.70
N ILE A 154 1.29 14.30 -23.17
CA ILE A 154 0.86 13.36 -22.14
C ILE A 154 1.47 13.82 -20.81
N VAL A 155 0.64 13.86 -19.77
CA VAL A 155 1.05 14.16 -18.40
C VAL A 155 0.65 12.99 -17.53
N VAL A 156 1.62 12.44 -16.82
CA VAL A 156 1.34 11.49 -15.76
C VAL A 156 1.42 12.24 -14.44
N SER A 157 0.44 12.04 -13.57
CA SER A 157 0.31 12.74 -12.30
C SER A 157 -0.05 11.76 -11.20
N MET A 158 0.51 12.00 -10.02
CA MET A 158 0.21 11.22 -8.83
C MET A 158 -0.51 12.11 -7.82
N TRP A 159 -1.77 11.80 -7.53
CA TRP A 159 -2.52 12.38 -6.42
C TRP A 159 -3.05 11.26 -5.54
N SER A 160 -2.43 11.05 -4.39
CA SER A 160 -2.93 10.08 -3.43
C SER A 160 -3.78 10.72 -2.33
N ARG A 161 -4.90 10.05 -2.04
CA ARG A 161 -5.59 10.08 -0.75
C ARG A 161 -5.46 8.68 -0.15
N PRO A 162 -5.70 8.47 1.16
CA PRO A 162 -5.61 7.15 1.77
C PRO A 162 -6.38 6.05 1.01
N THR A 163 -7.49 6.41 0.36
CA THR A 163 -8.32 5.51 -0.46
C THR A 163 -7.70 5.14 -1.81
N HIS A 164 -6.77 5.94 -2.34
CA HIS A 164 -6.14 5.72 -3.65
C HIS A 164 -4.78 5.03 -3.54
N THR A 165 -4.10 5.14 -2.41
CA THR A 165 -2.76 4.56 -2.18
C THR A 165 -2.64 3.08 -2.56
N PRO A 166 -3.63 2.20 -2.28
CA PRO A 166 -3.56 0.80 -2.71
C PRO A 166 -3.42 0.61 -4.22
N GLY A 167 -3.85 1.59 -5.03
CA GLY A 167 -3.73 1.56 -6.50
C GLY A 167 -2.38 2.01 -7.03
N ILE A 168 -1.46 2.44 -6.17
CA ILE A 168 -0.15 2.97 -6.54
C ILE A 168 0.96 2.02 -6.10
N PHE A 169 0.91 1.56 -4.84
CA PHE A 169 1.90 0.66 -4.25
C PHE A 169 1.31 -0.16 -3.09
N LEU A 170 2.08 -1.12 -2.57
CA LEU A 170 1.70 -1.95 -1.45
C LEU A 170 1.58 -1.14 -0.15
N CYS A 171 0.40 -1.08 0.46
CA CYS A 171 0.21 -0.28 1.68
C CYS A 171 -0.53 -1.02 2.81
N CYS A 172 -0.11 -0.75 4.05
CA CYS A 172 -0.82 -1.16 5.26
C CYS A 172 -1.83 -0.05 5.62
N HIS A 173 -3.13 -0.33 5.54
CA HIS A 173 -4.17 0.64 5.90
C HIS A 173 -4.41 0.62 7.43
N GLU A 174 -4.79 1.77 7.99
CA GLU A 174 -5.19 1.96 9.39
C GLU A 174 -4.12 1.70 10.46
N THR A 175 -2.96 2.35 10.36
CA THR A 175 -2.09 2.46 11.55
C THR A 175 -2.18 3.87 12.13
N LYS A 176 -2.17 3.97 13.46
CA LYS A 176 -2.08 5.27 14.17
C LYS A 176 -0.72 5.96 13.99
N MET A 177 0.18 5.35 13.22
CA MET A 177 1.54 5.80 12.97
C MET A 177 1.64 6.35 11.55
N GLU A 178 2.49 7.36 11.39
CA GLU A 178 2.88 7.91 10.08
C GLU A 178 4.22 7.28 9.68
N PRO A 179 4.24 6.23 8.84
CA PRO A 179 5.47 5.63 8.36
C PRO A 179 6.22 6.58 7.41
N GLU A 180 7.54 6.46 7.37
CA GLU A 180 8.36 7.22 6.43
C GLU A 180 8.09 6.75 4.99
N LEU A 181 7.94 7.69 4.06
CA LEU A 181 7.61 7.40 2.67
C LEU A 181 8.67 7.98 1.74
N HIS A 182 9.38 7.09 1.06
CA HIS A 182 10.33 7.40 0.02
C HIS A 182 9.75 6.98 -1.33
N ILE A 183 9.56 7.95 -2.23
CA ILE A 183 9.06 7.68 -3.58
C ILE A 183 10.09 8.16 -4.58
N SER A 184 10.51 7.27 -5.47
CA SER A 184 11.32 7.61 -6.63
C SER A 184 10.49 7.46 -7.90
N LEU A 185 10.47 8.49 -8.73
CA LEU A 185 9.86 8.42 -10.07
C LEU A 185 10.97 8.42 -11.10
N LEU A 186 11.09 7.35 -11.89
CA LEU A 186 12.01 7.32 -13.02
C LEU A 186 11.30 7.86 -14.25
N GLN A 187 12.01 8.68 -15.02
CA GLN A 187 11.43 9.41 -16.14
C GLN A 187 12.39 9.44 -17.30
N GLU A 188 11.85 9.41 -18.51
CA GLU A 188 12.64 9.55 -19.72
C GLU A 188 13.30 10.94 -19.79
N PRO A 189 14.55 11.03 -20.28
CA PRO A 189 15.25 12.30 -20.47
C PRO A 189 14.41 13.30 -21.29
N GLY A 190 14.16 14.49 -20.74
CA GLY A 190 13.34 15.53 -21.38
C GLY A 190 11.91 15.64 -20.84
N THR A 191 11.52 14.77 -19.89
CA THR A 191 10.26 14.90 -19.13
C THR A 191 10.34 16.05 -18.12
N LEU A 192 9.31 16.90 -18.05
CA LEU A 192 9.20 17.97 -17.06
C LEU A 192 8.41 17.50 -15.84
N THR A 193 8.93 17.78 -14.65
CA THR A 193 8.37 17.22 -13.40
C THR A 193 8.29 18.28 -12.31
N ASN A 194 7.10 18.41 -11.74
CA ASN A 194 6.86 19.22 -10.55
C ASN A 194 6.50 18.28 -9.39
N ALA A 195 7.39 18.18 -8.40
CA ALA A 195 7.12 17.45 -7.16
C ALA A 195 6.96 18.48 -6.02
N GLU A 196 5.74 18.60 -5.48
CA GLU A 196 5.46 19.50 -4.36
C GLU A 196 5.56 18.82 -2.99
N GLN A 197 5.75 17.49 -2.94
CA GLN A 197 5.81 16.72 -1.70
C GLN A 197 7.24 16.43 -1.23
N ARG A 198 7.49 16.60 0.08
CA ARG A 198 8.74 16.18 0.73
C ARG A 198 8.89 14.66 0.63
N GLY A 199 10.07 14.18 0.21
CA GLY A 199 10.38 12.74 0.15
C GLY A 199 10.25 12.10 -1.24
N VAL A 200 9.82 12.86 -2.26
CA VAL A 200 9.85 12.42 -3.65
C VAL A 200 11.22 12.76 -4.26
N GLN A 201 11.96 11.73 -4.69
CA GLN A 201 13.21 11.89 -5.42
C GLN A 201 13.00 11.62 -6.91
N GLN A 202 13.68 12.41 -7.74
CA GLN A 202 13.72 12.20 -9.18
C GLN A 202 14.97 11.42 -9.53
N LYS A 203 14.79 10.35 -10.30
CA LYS A 203 15.89 9.59 -10.88
C LYS A 203 15.81 9.79 -12.39
N VAL A 204 16.93 10.13 -13.00
CA VAL A 204 17.12 10.28 -14.45
C VAL A 204 18.00 9.15 -14.92
#